data_AF-A0A3E0IAV3-F1
#
_entry.id   AF-A0A3E0IAV3-F1
#
_cell.length_a   1.000
_cell.length_b   1.000
_cell.length_c   1.000
_cell.angle_alpha   90.00
_cell.angle_beta   90.00
_cell.angle_gamma   90.00
#
_symmetry.space_group_name_H-M   'P 1'
#
loop_
_entity.id
_entity.type
_entity.pdbx_description
1 polymer ?
#
loop_
_entity_poly.entity_id
_entity_poly.type
_entity_poly.pdbx_seq_one_letter_code
_entity_poly.pdbx_strand_id
1 'polypeptide(L)'
;MGAVRGATKPGPPVSREKVDNWLARYSFPLLRVALGLVIFGFGFLKYFPGVSPAQDLVLHVNRILTFGLVPDQVALPALATVECLLGLSLITGRGLRYVVYPLTAWALAILLPVLLFPGELFSGPDHAPTLAGQYVLKDIILLAACLVVMARVRNNTRGL
;
A
#
# COMPACT_ATOMS: atom_id res chain seq x y z
N MET A 1 7.23 8.39 -61.77
CA MET A 1 6.93 7.12 -61.08
C MET A 1 7.97 6.91 -59.97
N GLY A 2 7.57 6.85 -58.70
CA GLY A 2 8.51 6.60 -57.60
C GLY A 2 7.83 6.68 -56.23
N ALA A 3 6.93 5.75 -55.93
CA ALA A 3 6.36 5.62 -54.59
C ALA A 3 7.35 4.85 -53.71
N VAL A 4 7.97 5.56 -52.76
CA VAL A 4 8.82 4.97 -51.72
C VAL A 4 7.90 4.16 -50.79
N ARG A 5 8.00 2.83 -50.85
CA ARG A 5 7.35 1.89 -49.94
C ARG A 5 7.73 2.24 -48.50
N GLY A 6 6.74 2.56 -47.68
CA GLY A 6 6.89 2.68 -46.24
C GLY A 6 7.40 1.35 -45.66
N ALA A 7 8.59 1.38 -45.07
CA ALA A 7 9.12 0.26 -44.31
C ALA A 7 8.23 0.04 -43.08
N THR A 8 7.46 -1.04 -43.09
CA THR A 8 6.81 -1.54 -41.88
C THR A 8 7.91 -2.02 -40.93
N LYS A 9 8.04 -1.36 -39.77
CA LYS A 9 8.98 -1.79 -38.74
C LYS A 9 8.69 -3.26 -38.41
N PRO A 10 9.69 -4.15 -38.38
CA PRO A 10 9.47 -5.54 -38.00
C PRO A 10 8.89 -5.57 -36.58
N GLY A 11 7.85 -6.39 -36.39
CA GLY A 11 7.21 -6.60 -35.09
C GLY A 11 8.22 -7.12 -34.06
N PRO A 12 7.95 -6.94 -32.76
CA PRO A 12 8.84 -7.42 -31.71
C PRO A 12 9.05 -8.95 -31.84
N PRO A 13 10.25 -9.47 -31.54
CA PRO A 13 10.49 -10.91 -31.54
C PRO A 13 9.52 -11.65 -30.62
N VAL A 14 9.06 -12.84 -31.02
CA VAL A 14 8.04 -13.67 -30.32
C VAL A 14 8.33 -13.88 -28.82
N SER A 15 9.60 -13.85 -28.41
CA SER A 15 10.00 -13.91 -27.00
C SER A 15 9.58 -12.67 -26.20
N ARG A 16 9.64 -11.47 -26.79
CA ARG A 16 9.16 -10.22 -26.18
C ARG A 16 7.65 -10.23 -26.03
N GLU A 17 6.91 -10.69 -27.04
CA GLU A 17 5.44 -10.80 -26.94
C GLU A 17 4.98 -11.73 -25.82
N LYS A 18 5.68 -12.85 -25.59
CA LYS A 18 5.38 -13.76 -24.47
C LYS A 18 5.61 -13.09 -23.11
N VAL A 19 6.70 -12.34 -22.96
CA VAL A 19 7.02 -11.61 -21.71
C VAL A 19 6.01 -10.50 -21.46
N ASP A 20 5.67 -9.71 -22.49
CA ASP A 20 4.71 -8.62 -22.38
C ASP A 20 3.32 -9.14 -22.00
N ASN A 21 2.88 -10.24 -22.61
CA ASN A 21 1.61 -10.90 -22.26
C ASN A 21 1.61 -11.44 -20.82
N TRP A 22 2.74 -11.99 -20.36
CA TRP A 22 2.86 -12.49 -18.99
C TRP A 22 2.81 -11.33 -17.98
N LEU A 23 3.57 -10.26 -18.21
CA LEU A 23 3.59 -9.07 -17.37
C LEU A 23 2.20 -8.43 -17.30
N ALA A 24 1.52 -8.26 -18.44
CA ALA A 24 0.18 -7.71 -18.49
C ALA A 24 -0.85 -8.56 -17.72
N ARG A 25 -0.69 -9.89 -17.75
CA ARG A 25 -1.60 -10.82 -17.09
C ARG A 25 -1.42 -10.92 -15.57
N TYR A 26 -0.17 -10.91 -15.09
CA TYR A 26 0.13 -11.23 -13.69
C TYR A 26 0.54 -10.04 -12.83
N SER A 27 0.98 -8.92 -13.40
CA SER A 27 1.42 -7.74 -12.64
C SER A 27 0.36 -7.24 -11.66
N PHE A 28 -0.88 -7.07 -12.12
CA PHE A 28 -1.95 -6.55 -11.28
C PHE A 28 -2.40 -7.52 -10.16
N PRO A 29 -2.72 -8.80 -10.44
CA PRO A 29 -3.02 -9.76 -9.39
C PRO A 29 -1.90 -9.88 -8.36
N LEU A 30 -0.64 -9.90 -8.80
CA LEU A 30 0.52 -10.01 -7.93
C LEU A 30 0.66 -8.78 -7.04
N LEU A 31 0.55 -7.56 -7.60
CA LEU A 31 0.59 -6.31 -6.85
C LEU A 31 -0.50 -6.28 -5.76
N ARG A 32 -1.73 -6.65 -6.12
CA ARG A 32 -2.88 -6.68 -5.21
C ARG A 32 -2.67 -7.68 -4.07
N VAL A 33 -2.22 -8.89 -4.38
CA VAL A 33 -1.98 -9.94 -3.37
C VAL A 33 -0.81 -9.56 -2.46
N ALA A 34 0.30 -9.06 -3.03
CA ALA A 34 1.45 -8.60 -2.25
C ALA A 34 1.07 -7.46 -1.29
N LEU A 35 0.32 -6.47 -1.79
CA LEU A 35 -0.22 -5.39 -0.97
C LEU A 35 -1.09 -5.94 0.16
N GLY A 36 -2.01 -6.86 -0.15
CA GLY A 36 -2.88 -7.47 0.84
C GLY A 36 -2.13 -8.29 1.90
N LEU A 37 -1.10 -9.05 1.52
CA LEU A 37 -0.25 -9.81 2.43
C LEU A 37 0.52 -8.90 3.39
N VAL A 38 1.06 -7.79 2.89
CA VAL A 38 1.77 -6.81 3.71
C VAL A 38 0.82 -6.16 4.73
N ILE A 39 -0.33 -5.67 4.27
CA ILE A 39 -1.34 -5.04 5.14
C ILE A 39 -1.84 -6.05 6.19
N PHE A 40 -2.19 -7.27 5.77
CA PHE A 40 -2.66 -8.32 6.66
C PHE A 40 -1.59 -8.70 7.69
N GLY A 41 -0.35 -8.91 7.26
CA GLY A 41 0.76 -9.28 8.14
C GLY A 41 1.02 -8.20 9.20
N PHE A 42 1.12 -6.93 8.79
CA PHE A 42 1.31 -5.82 9.73
C PHE A 42 0.11 -5.58 10.64
N GLY A 43 -1.12 -5.88 10.19
CA GLY A 43 -2.30 -5.86 11.04
C GLY A 43 -2.30 -6.99 12.07
N PHE A 44 -2.01 -8.21 11.63
CA PHE A 44 -1.98 -9.39 12.49
C PHE A 44 -0.93 -9.27 13.60
N LEU A 45 0.26 -8.74 13.28
CA LEU A 45 1.32 -8.55 14.26
C LEU A 45 0.94 -7.56 15.38
N LYS A 46 0.02 -6.62 15.14
CA LYS A 46 -0.44 -5.66 16.16
C LYS A 46 -1.24 -6.31 17.28
N TYR A 47 -1.75 -7.53 17.12
CA TYR A 47 -2.38 -8.25 18.23
C TYR A 47 -1.37 -8.74 19.27
N PHE A 48 -0.07 -8.76 18.94
CA PHE A 48 0.99 -9.23 19.83
C PHE A 48 1.82 -8.04 20.34
N PRO A 49 1.70 -7.68 21.63
CA PRO A 49 2.40 -6.52 22.19
C PRO A 49 3.92 -6.65 22.06
N GLY A 50 4.58 -5.58 21.60
CA GLY A 50 6.05 -5.49 21.56
C GLY A 50 6.71 -6.19 20.37
N VAL A 51 5.93 -6.77 19.45
CA VAL A 51 6.48 -7.47 18.27
C VAL A 51 6.63 -6.54 17.06
N SER A 52 5.80 -5.50 16.96
CA SER A 52 5.80 -4.58 15.81
C SER A 52 6.73 -3.38 16.06
N PRO A 53 7.76 -3.16 15.22
CA PRO A 53 8.64 -1.99 15.31
C PRO A 53 7.92 -0.65 15.17
N ALA A 54 6.74 -0.66 14.53
CA ALA A 54 5.92 0.53 14.30
C ALA A 54 4.84 0.74 15.37
N GLN A 55 4.79 -0.09 16.41
CA GLN A 55 3.74 0.00 17.44
C GLN A 55 3.75 1.37 18.12
N ASP A 56 4.92 1.82 18.58
CA ASP A 56 5.05 3.10 19.29
C ASP A 56 4.63 4.29 18.42
N LEU A 57 4.93 4.22 17.13
CA LEU A 57 4.54 5.25 16.16
C LEU A 57 3.02 5.33 16.00
N VAL A 58 2.35 4.17 15.90
CA VAL A 58 0.88 4.10 15.81
C VAL A 58 0.24 4.67 17.08
N LEU A 59 0.81 4.38 18.25
CA LEU A 59 0.31 4.91 19.52
C LEU A 59 0.50 6.43 19.63
N HIS A 60 1.65 6.97 19.18
CA HIS A 60 1.85 8.42 19.10
C HIS A 60 0.84 9.10 18.17
N VAL A 61 0.61 8.55 16.98
CA VAL A 61 -0.41 9.07 16.07
C VAL A 61 -1.80 9.02 16.71
N ASN A 62 -2.16 7.89 17.34
CA ASN A 62 -3.46 7.73 18.01
C ASN A 62 -3.67 8.79 19.09
N ARG A 63 -2.67 9.01 19.95
CA ARG A 63 -2.76 10.01 21.03
C ARG A 63 -2.96 11.43 20.49
N ILE A 64 -2.28 11.80 19.41
CA ILE A 64 -2.46 13.12 18.77
C ILE A 64 -3.84 13.23 18.12
N LEU A 65 -4.22 12.27 17.29
CA LEU A 65 -5.47 12.33 16.52
C LEU A 65 -6.71 12.25 17.39
N THR A 66 -6.64 11.54 18.51
CA THR A 66 -7.77 11.36 19.43
C THR A 66 -7.72 12.31 20.62
N PHE A 67 -6.74 13.23 20.67
CA PHE A 67 -6.46 14.08 21.83
C PHE A 67 -6.33 13.27 23.15
N GLY A 68 -5.84 12.03 23.04
CA GLY A 68 -5.72 11.10 24.17
C GLY A 68 -7.04 10.52 24.68
N LEU A 69 -8.17 10.74 24.00
CA LEU A 69 -9.48 10.28 24.44
C LEU A 69 -9.71 8.78 24.21
N VAL A 70 -9.03 8.19 23.22
CA VAL A 70 -9.16 6.76 22.91
C VAL A 70 -7.98 6.01 23.51
N PRO A 71 -8.22 5.07 24.45
CA PRO A 71 -7.16 4.26 25.03
C PRO A 71 -6.44 3.41 23.98
N ASP A 72 -5.12 3.33 24.11
CA ASP A 72 -4.25 2.54 23.23
C ASP A 72 -4.66 1.05 23.18
N GLN A 73 -5.22 0.53 24.28
CA GLN A 73 -5.76 -0.83 24.41
C GLN A 73 -6.96 -1.10 23.49
N VAL A 74 -7.67 -0.05 23.06
CA VAL A 74 -8.83 -0.15 22.18
C VAL A 74 -8.43 0.24 20.75
N ALA A 75 -7.66 1.31 20.60
CA ALA A 75 -7.23 1.80 19.29
C ALA A 75 -6.40 0.75 18.54
N LEU A 76 -5.46 0.10 19.22
CA LEU A 76 -4.50 -0.79 18.56
C LEU A 76 -5.16 -2.07 18.01
N PRO A 77 -6.01 -2.80 18.77
CA PRO A 77 -6.77 -3.93 18.22
C PRO A 77 -7.81 -3.51 17.15
N ALA A 78 -8.40 -2.33 17.27
CA ALA A 78 -9.32 -1.81 16.26
C ALA A 78 -8.61 -1.55 14.92
N LEU A 79 -7.45 -0.89 14.94
CA LEU A 79 -6.61 -0.72 13.74
C LEU A 79 -6.15 -2.09 13.19
N ALA A 80 -5.69 -2.99 14.04
CA ALA A 80 -5.29 -4.35 13.66
C ALA A 80 -6.42 -5.08 12.93
N THR A 81 -7.66 -4.95 13.42
CA THR A 81 -8.85 -5.54 12.81
C THR A 81 -9.12 -4.95 11.42
N VAL A 82 -9.09 -3.63 11.30
CA VAL A 82 -9.28 -2.93 10.01
C VAL A 82 -8.24 -3.38 8.99
N GLU A 83 -6.97 -3.42 9.36
CA GLU A 83 -5.89 -3.86 8.49
C GLU A 83 -6.03 -5.32 8.07
N CYS A 84 -6.40 -6.21 9.00
CA CYS A 84 -6.66 -7.61 8.66
C CYS A 84 -7.80 -7.75 7.65
N LEU A 85 -8.89 -7.02 7.82
CA LEU A 85 -10.03 -7.04 6.90
C LEU A 85 -9.67 -6.47 5.51
N LEU A 86 -8.94 -5.35 5.47
CA LEU A 86 -8.43 -4.76 4.23
C LEU A 86 -7.50 -5.74 3.51
N GLY A 87 -6.54 -6.32 4.24
CA GLY A 87 -5.58 -7.29 3.71
C GLY A 87 -6.26 -8.54 3.16
N LEU A 88 -7.21 -9.12 3.90
CA LEU A 88 -7.98 -10.30 3.44
C LEU A 88 -8.84 -9.98 2.21
N SER A 89 -9.47 -8.81 2.16
CA SER A 89 -10.22 -8.37 0.98
C SER A 89 -9.30 -8.22 -0.23
N LEU A 90 -8.11 -7.64 -0.05
CA LEU A 90 -7.11 -7.50 -1.09
C LEU A 90 -6.52 -8.83 -1.53
N ILE A 91 -6.31 -9.81 -0.65
CA ILE A 91 -5.81 -11.14 -1.03
C ILE A 91 -6.89 -11.90 -1.81
N THR A 92 -8.09 -12.02 -1.24
CA THR A 92 -9.18 -12.81 -1.81
C THR A 92 -9.84 -12.18 -3.03
N GLY A 93 -9.73 -10.85 -3.19
CA GLY A 93 -10.38 -10.08 -4.24
C GLY A 93 -11.87 -9.89 -4.01
N ARG A 94 -12.38 -10.25 -2.83
CA ARG A 94 -13.78 -10.12 -2.47
C ARG A 94 -14.04 -8.79 -1.77
N GLY A 95 -15.12 -8.12 -2.15
CA GLY A 95 -15.53 -6.87 -1.51
C GLY A 95 -14.67 -5.66 -1.87
N LEU A 96 -13.84 -5.73 -2.94
CA LEU A 96 -12.95 -4.65 -3.34
C LEU A 96 -13.65 -3.29 -3.46
N ARG A 97 -14.92 -3.27 -3.91
CA ARG A 97 -15.72 -2.04 -3.99
C ARG A 97 -15.93 -1.33 -2.65
N TYR A 98 -16.02 -2.08 -1.55
CA TYR A 98 -16.27 -1.56 -0.23
C TYR A 98 -14.98 -1.14 0.48
N VAL A 99 -13.86 -1.79 0.16
CA VAL A 99 -12.58 -1.50 0.79
C VAL A 99 -11.82 -0.34 0.15
N VAL A 100 -12.22 0.16 -1.03
CA VAL A 100 -11.55 1.30 -1.69
C VAL A 100 -11.46 2.53 -0.77
N TYR A 101 -12.57 2.96 -0.17
CA TYR A 101 -12.58 4.14 0.71
C TYR A 101 -11.72 3.98 1.98
N PRO A 102 -11.90 2.91 2.78
CA PRO A 102 -11.06 2.71 3.96
C PRO A 102 -9.59 2.45 3.59
N LEU A 103 -9.30 1.85 2.43
CA LEU A 103 -7.94 1.68 1.94
C LEU A 103 -7.28 3.03 1.60
N THR A 104 -8.01 3.98 1.00
CA THR A 104 -7.50 5.35 0.78
C THR A 104 -7.17 6.03 2.11
N ALA A 105 -8.10 5.97 3.06
CA ALA A 105 -7.90 6.60 4.37
C ALA A 105 -6.69 5.99 5.09
N TRP A 106 -6.58 4.66 5.07
CA TRP A 106 -5.45 3.93 5.62
C TRP A 106 -4.12 4.32 4.95
N ALA A 107 -4.09 4.38 3.62
CA ALA A 107 -2.87 4.71 2.88
C ALA A 107 -2.37 6.15 3.11
N LEU A 108 -3.28 7.08 3.44
CA LEU A 108 -2.91 8.44 3.86
C LEU A 108 -2.47 8.46 5.33
N ALA A 109 -3.19 7.74 6.19
CA ALA A 109 -2.90 7.69 7.62
C ALA A 109 -1.51 7.10 7.92
N ILE A 110 -1.07 6.09 7.17
CA ILE A 110 0.23 5.44 7.41
C ILE A 110 1.43 6.37 7.13
N LEU A 111 1.25 7.39 6.28
CA LEU A 111 2.29 8.40 5.99
C LEU A 111 2.21 9.62 6.90
N LEU A 112 1.17 9.74 7.71
CA LEU A 112 0.97 10.87 8.62
C LEU A 112 2.17 11.11 9.57
N PRO A 113 2.87 10.08 10.09
CA PRO A 113 4.07 10.29 10.91
C PRO A 113 5.17 11.12 10.25
N VAL A 114 5.28 11.11 8.92
CA VAL A 114 6.27 11.93 8.19
C VAL A 114 6.04 13.42 8.43
N LEU A 115 4.76 13.82 8.55
CA LEU A 115 4.37 15.21 8.78
C LEU A 115 4.34 15.56 10.26
N LEU A 116 3.91 14.63 11.12
CA LEU A 116 3.77 14.88 12.56
C LEU A 116 5.08 14.77 13.32
N PHE A 117 5.96 13.84 12.94
CA PHE A 117 7.15 13.48 13.69
C PHE A 117 8.43 13.44 12.85
N PRO A 118 8.72 14.45 12.00
CA PRO A 118 9.95 14.45 11.20
C PRO A 118 11.21 14.41 12.08
N GLY A 119 11.16 15.05 13.27
CA GLY A 119 12.26 15.02 14.22
C GLY A 119 12.58 13.64 14.79
N GLU A 120 11.58 12.76 14.95
CA GLU A 120 11.78 11.38 15.42
C GLU A 120 12.20 10.43 14.28
N LEU A 121 11.65 10.66 13.08
CA LEU A 121 11.94 9.79 11.93
C LEU A 121 13.32 10.06 11.32
N PHE A 122 13.84 11.28 11.41
CA PHE A 122 15.13 11.70 10.83
C PHE A 122 16.16 12.09 11.91
N SER A 123 16.09 11.45 13.08
CA SER A 123 17.00 11.73 14.21
C SER A 123 18.36 11.04 14.13
N GLY A 124 18.67 10.34 13.02
CA GLY A 124 19.95 9.66 12.84
C GLY A 124 21.11 10.62 12.57
N PRO A 125 22.36 10.10 12.53
CA PRO A 125 23.52 10.88 12.11
C PRO A 125 23.27 11.54 10.76
N ASP A 126 23.64 12.81 10.59
CA ASP A 126 23.44 13.60 9.37
C ASP A 126 21.98 13.64 8.85
N HIS A 127 21.00 13.63 9.76
CA HIS A 127 19.56 13.56 9.43
C HIS A 127 19.14 12.27 8.71
N ALA A 128 19.92 11.19 8.86
CA ALA A 128 19.55 9.89 8.32
C ALA A 128 18.27 9.35 8.98
N PRO A 129 17.42 8.64 8.22
CA PRO A 129 16.19 8.07 8.76
C PRO A 129 16.50 6.94 9.75
N THR A 130 15.83 6.98 10.90
CA THR A 130 15.83 5.90 11.89
C THR A 130 15.20 4.63 11.31
N LEU A 131 15.28 3.49 12.01
CA LEU A 131 14.57 2.28 11.56
C LEU A 131 13.07 2.55 11.38
N ALA A 132 12.44 3.27 12.31
CA ALA A 132 11.05 3.72 12.17
C ALA A 132 10.87 4.63 10.95
N GLY A 133 11.77 5.59 10.73
CA GLY A 133 11.81 6.43 9.52
C GLY A 133 11.84 5.62 8.23
N GLN A 134 12.71 4.61 8.16
CA GLN A 134 12.81 3.72 7.00
C GLN A 134 11.54 2.90 6.79
N TYR A 135 10.92 2.42 7.87
CA TYR A 135 9.64 1.70 7.81
C TYR A 135 8.53 2.57 7.24
N VAL A 136 8.42 3.83 7.66
CA VAL A 136 7.37 4.74 7.14
C VAL A 136 7.68 5.16 5.71
N LEU A 137 8.93 5.43 5.37
CA LEU A 137 9.33 5.87 4.03
C LEU A 137 9.01 4.83 2.96
N LYS A 138 9.19 3.54 3.24
CA LYS A 138 8.82 2.49 2.28
C LYS A 138 7.30 2.43 2.03
N ASP A 139 6.47 2.94 2.95
CA ASP A 139 5.01 2.88 2.81
C ASP A 139 4.50 3.84 1.72
N ILE A 140 5.35 4.73 1.19
CA ILE A 140 5.09 5.47 -0.05
C ILE A 140 4.84 4.50 -1.22
N ILE A 141 5.54 3.36 -1.25
CA ILE A 141 5.33 2.30 -2.25
C ILE A 141 3.94 1.66 -2.05
N LEU A 142 3.52 1.45 -0.80
CA LEU A 142 2.19 0.91 -0.49
C LEU A 142 1.08 1.89 -0.89
N LEU A 143 1.28 3.20 -0.66
CA LEU A 143 0.36 4.22 -1.15
C LEU A 143 0.22 4.16 -2.68
N ALA A 144 1.34 4.12 -3.41
CA ALA A 144 1.32 4.01 -4.86
C ALA A 144 0.61 2.73 -5.34
N ALA A 145 0.88 1.58 -4.70
CA ALA A 145 0.19 0.33 -4.99
C ALA A 145 -1.32 0.41 -4.73
N CYS A 146 -1.72 1.05 -3.62
CA CYS A 146 -3.13 1.30 -3.31
C CYS A 146 -3.78 2.13 -4.42
N LEU A 147 -3.15 3.22 -4.87
CA LEU A 147 -3.68 4.06 -5.95
C LEU A 147 -3.91 3.26 -7.24
N VAL A 148 -2.97 2.39 -7.62
CA VAL A 148 -3.11 1.50 -8.79
C VAL A 148 -4.29 0.54 -8.61
N VAL A 149 -4.40 -0.10 -7.45
CA VAL A 149 -5.52 -1.01 -7.14
C VAL A 149 -6.86 -0.28 -7.20
N MET A 150 -6.95 0.89 -6.58
CA MET A 150 -8.17 1.70 -6.54
C MET A 150 -8.58 2.20 -7.92
N ALA A 151 -7.63 2.66 -8.74
CA ALA A 151 -7.90 3.09 -10.11
C ALA A 151 -8.48 1.94 -10.94
N ARG A 152 -7.88 0.74 -10.85
CA ARG A 152 -8.35 -0.44 -11.58
C ARG A 152 -9.73 -0.91 -11.12
N VAL A 153 -9.97 -0.94 -9.81
CA VAL A 153 -11.27 -1.32 -9.25
C VAL A 153 -12.35 -0.33 -9.69
N ARG A 154 -12.10 0.99 -9.63
CA ARG A 154 -13.07 2.02 -10.08
C ARG A 154 -13.39 1.92 -11.57
N ASN A 155 -12.39 1.65 -12.42
CA ASN A 155 -12.59 1.52 -13.85
C ASN A 155 -13.47 0.30 -14.21
N ASN A 156 -13.30 -0.81 -13.48
CA ASN A 156 -14.15 -1.99 -13.68
C ASN A 156 -15.61 -1.74 -13.27
N THR A 157 -15.87 -0.93 -12.25
CA THR A 157 -17.24 -0.64 -11.78
C THR A 157 -18.00 0.35 -12.68
N ARG A 158 -17.29 1.22 -13.42
CA ARG A 158 -17.90 2.20 -14.35
C ARG A 158 -18.31 1.61 -15.70
N GLY A 159 -17.99 0.33 -15.96
CA GLY A 159 -18.33 -0.38 -17.20
C GLY A 159 -19.61 -1.22 -17.11
N LEU A 160 -20.43 -1.04 -16.07
CA LEU A 160 -21.78 -1.59 -15.91
C LEU A 160 -22.79 -0.45 -16.04
#